data_AF-A0A8F4KIB1-F1
#
_entry.id   AF-A0A8F4KIB1-F1
#
_cell.length_a   1.000
_cell.length_b   1.000
_cell.length_c   1.000
_cell.angle_alpha   90.00
_cell.angle_beta   90.00
_cell.angle_gamma   90.00
#
_symmetry.space_group_name_H-M   'P 1'
#
loop_
_entity.id
_entity.type
_entity.pdbx_description
1 polymer ?
#
loop_
_entity_poly.entity_id
_entity_poly.type
_entity_poly.pdbx_seq_one_letter_code
_entity_poly.pdbx_strand_id
1 'polypeptide(L)' 'MAQSQPWQEIPTTLSVEEFGQFVWPHLSKGRRGPGRKLSAHAMFNYILKALYLGCQR' A
#
# COMPACT_ATOMS: atom_id res chain seq x y z
N MET A 1 10.25 -23.67 -11.34
CA MET A 1 9.72 -22.30 -11.18
C MET A 1 10.39 -21.73 -9.95
N ALA A 2 11.27 -20.75 -10.11
CA ALA A 2 12.00 -20.18 -8.97
C ALA A 2 10.99 -19.45 -8.07
N GLN A 3 10.93 -19.81 -6.80
CA GLN A 3 10.17 -19.03 -5.82
C GLN A 3 10.87 -17.68 -5.70
N SER A 4 10.26 -16.63 -6.25
CA SER A 4 10.72 -15.26 -6.06
C SER A 4 10.81 -15.00 -4.56
N GLN A 5 11.98 -14.55 -4.11
CA GLN A 5 12.13 -14.22 -2.71
C GLN A 5 11.28 -12.98 -2.40
N PRO A 6 10.56 -12.93 -1.26
CA PRO A 6 9.60 -11.86 -0.97
C PRO A 6 10.19 -10.45 -0.93
N TRP A 7 11.52 -10.30 -0.87
CA TRP A 7 12.23 -9.02 -0.94
C TRP A 7 12.63 -8.60 -2.37
N GLN A 8 12.39 -9.45 -3.39
CA GLN A 8 12.72 -9.16 -4.78
C GLN A 8 11.56 -8.53 -5.57
N GLU A 9 10.35 -8.53 -5.00
CA GLU A 9 9.16 -8.00 -5.65
C GLU A 9 8.50 -6.94 -4.78
N ILE A 10 7.95 -5.91 -5.41
CA ILE A 10 7.14 -4.93 -4.69
C ILE A 10 5.85 -5.66 -4.25
N PRO A 11 5.50 -5.65 -2.96
CA PRO A 11 4.25 -6.25 -2.53
C PRO A 11 3.08 -5.53 -3.19
N THR A 12 2.15 -6.29 -3.79
CA THR A 12 0.97 -5.73 -4.47
C THR A 12 -0.14 -5.36 -3.50
N THR A 13 -0.13 -5.95 -2.30
CA THR A 13 -1.14 -5.76 -1.25
C THR A 13 -0.50 -5.89 0.12
N LEU A 14 -0.96 -5.08 1.08
CA LEU A 14 -0.69 -5.25 2.50
C LEU A 14 -1.95 -5.71 3.23
N SER A 15 -1.77 -6.49 4.32
CA SER A 15 -2.84 -6.74 5.28
C SER A 15 -3.16 -5.48 6.09
N VAL A 16 -4.32 -5.45 6.76
CA VAL A 16 -4.76 -4.30 7.55
C VAL A 16 -3.83 -4.06 8.74
N GLU A 17 -3.34 -5.14 9.35
CA GLU A 17 -2.43 -5.12 10.49
C GLU A 17 -1.07 -4.53 10.11
N GLU A 18 -0.47 -5.00 9.01
CA GLU A 18 0.78 -4.46 8.48
C GLU A 18 0.64 -2.99 8.08
N PHE A 19 -0.46 -2.62 7.44
CA PHE A 19 -0.73 -1.22 7.13
C PHE A 19 -0.84 -0.35 8.39
N GLY A 20 -1.50 -0.85 9.42
CA GLY A 20 -1.62 -0.18 10.72
C GLY A 20 -0.26 0.01 11.41
N GLN A 21 0.63 -0.98 11.29
CA GLN A 21 1.94 -0.95 11.92
C GLN A 21 2.96 -0.10 11.15
N PHE A 22 3.00 -0.23 9.82
CA PHE A 22 4.10 0.28 8.99
C PHE A 22 3.74 1.51 8.16
N VAL A 23 2.47 1.77 7.88
CA VAL A 23 2.06 2.87 6.99
C VAL A 23 1.30 3.94 7.76
N TRP A 24 0.31 3.52 8.55
CA TRP A 24 -0.57 4.42 9.28
C TRP A 24 0.15 5.44 10.19
N PRO A 25 1.22 5.10 10.94
CA PRO A 25 1.90 6.05 11.82
C PRO A 25 2.55 7.21 11.06
N HIS A 26 2.83 7.01 9.77
CA HIS A 26 3.47 8.00 8.90
C HIS A 26 2.45 8.78 8.05
N LEU A 27 1.17 8.41 8.09
CA LEU A 27 0.13 9.12 7.36
C LEU A 27 -0.38 10.31 8.19
N SER A 28 -0.32 11.49 7.58
CA SER A 28 -0.96 12.67 8.15
C SER A 28 -2.49 12.55 8.05
N LYS A 29 -3.19 12.84 9.15
CA LYS A 29 -4.66 12.93 9.15
C LYS A 29 -5.08 14.15 8.33
N GLY A 30 -5.92 13.93 7.33
CA GLY A 30 -6.52 15.00 6.54
C GLY A 30 -7.29 15.94 7.46
N ARG A 31 -6.89 17.21 7.51
CA ARG A 31 -7.46 18.22 8.43
C ARG A 31 -8.53 19.09 7.77
N ARG A 32 -8.68 18.98 6.44
CA ARG A 32 -9.56 19.83 5.62
C ARG A 32 -10.25 19.00 4.54
N GLY A 33 -11.43 19.46 4.14
CA GLY A 33 -12.23 18.86 3.07
C GLY A 33 -13.16 17.73 3.55
N PRO A 34 -14.02 17.23 2.65
CA PRO A 34 -14.92 16.12 2.94
C PRO A 34 -14.14 14.84 3.23
N GLY A 35 -14.68 14.01 4.11
CA GLY A 35 -14.07 12.74 4.50
C GLY A 35 -13.76 11.83 3.31
N ARG A 36 -12.71 11.01 3.44
CA ARG A 36 -12.31 10.07 2.38
C ARG A 36 -13.41 9.04 2.16
N LYS A 37 -13.80 8.84 0.90
CA LYS A 37 -14.74 7.78 0.48
C LYS A 37 -14.14 6.38 0.51
N LEU A 38 -12.81 6.29 0.43
CA LEU A 38 -12.07 5.03 0.50
C LEU A 38 -11.17 5.01 1.74
N SER A 39 -10.99 3.82 2.30
CA SER A 39 -10.06 3.62 3.41
C SER A 39 -8.62 3.92 2.98
N ALA A 40 -7.80 4.32 3.94
CA ALA A 40 -6.39 4.59 3.68
C ALA A 40 -5.62 3.34 3.22
N HIS A 41 -5.98 2.20 3.81
CA HIS A 41 -5.51 0.88 3.42
C HIS A 41 -5.81 0.55 1.96
N ALA A 42 -7.06 0.72 1.52
CA ALA A 42 -7.45 0.42 0.14
C ALA A 42 -6.71 1.33 -0.85
N MET A 43 -6.61 2.64 -0.58
CA MET A 43 -5.85 3.56 -1.44
C MET A 43 -4.37 3.17 -1.53
N PHE A 44 -3.76 2.77 -0.42
CA PHE A 44 -2.35 2.38 -0.40
C PHE A 44 -2.11 1.11 -1.23
N ASN A 45 -2.99 0.11 -1.13
CA ASN A 45 -2.92 -1.09 -1.95
C ASN A 45 -3.09 -0.81 -3.45
N TYR A 46 -3.91 0.17 -3.83
CA TYR A 46 -3.98 0.62 -5.23
C TYR A 46 -2.66 1.24 -5.72
N ILE A 47 -2.01 2.04 -4.87
CA ILE A 47 -0.69 2.62 -5.19
C ILE A 47 0.34 1.50 -5.36
N LEU A 48 0.39 0.54 -4.42
CA LEU A 48 1.28 -0.62 -4.51
C LEU A 48 1.08 -1.40 -5.81
N LYS A 49 -0.16 -1.65 -6.21
CA LYS A 49 -0.47 -2.32 -7.48
C LYS A 49 0.00 -1.52 -8.68
N ALA A 50 -0.16 -0.20 -8.67
CA ALA A 50 0.34 0.67 -9.74
C ALA A 50 1.88 0.65 -9.83
N LEU A 51 2.57 0.67 -8.68
CA LEU A 51 4.03 0.56 -8.61
C LEU A 51 4.52 -0.79 -9.11
N TYR A 52 3.89 -1.88 -8.70
CA TYR A 52 4.22 -3.22 -9.20
C TYR A 52 4.11 -3.30 -10.72
N LEU A 53 2.99 -2.85 -11.29
CA LEU A 53 2.77 -2.89 -12.75
C LEU A 53 3.68 -1.93 -13.53
N GLY A 54 4.08 -0.80 -12.94
CA GLY A 54 4.86 0.24 -13.62
C GLY A 54 6.38 0.09 -13.48
N CYS A 55 6.84 -0.48 -12.36
CA CYS A 55 8.26 -0.53 -12.00
C CYS A 55 8.87 -1.93 -12.11
N GLN A 56 8.06 -2.99 -12.09
CA GLN A 56 8.58 -4.34 -12.21
C GLN A 56 8.73 -4.72 -13.69
N ARG A 57 9.98 -4.69 -14.17
CA ARG A 57 10.42 -5.23 -15.46
C ARG A 57 11.53 -6.24 -15.25
#